data_AF-A0A3B3ZG06-F1
#
_entry.id   AF-A0A3B3ZG06-F1
#
_cell.length_a   1.000
_cell.length_b   1.000
_cell.length_c   1.000
_cell.angle_alpha   90.00
_cell.angle_beta   90.00
_cell.angle_gamma   90.00
#
_symmetry.space_group_name_H-M   'P 1'
#
loop_
_entity.id
_entity.type
_entity.pdbx_description
1 polymer ?
#
loop_
_entity_poly.entity_id
_entity_poly.type
_entity_poly.pdbx_seq_one_letter_code
_entity_poly.pdbx_strand_id
1 'polypeptide(L)'
;MAPKRKGPLQLIHKDVDTIKKKVYLDEFAFEFASVLEKADEPAPVGNYDQRKQEEVTKLQNILKLLETLFLELSPPGPSSTTESAPSAQEEEADDSNEISDEDDDEDTEDVSPSQSDLRCYTVLSDFNGEQEGDLSVKVKGEVLTIIRKTADGWWLAQNAGGSRGVVPKTFLKVSSIFQIVFSSAPSPDSTPHSNWSTVRKALSEIDATDVLSAMGAIPSGFRPSTLNKLLTEEGDSRSHYLQPELSESQLSFKDLFLDPDSGRVRPRQVKVNVCFTLWSCKQIPTPGVGVQVLSRHVHLCAFDGNQVLSNIHTVRATYSPKNPKTWTFSPRMTGILPTLLHGDCFLRSDSSSPDLGILFELGVTFIRNSTGERGDLSCGWAFLKLMDDSGNLTYELPVNGGTPYEKDVAVEASVNKGSPTGVFQQMLQSRRQPKLIIKLKSADSRTRTQLSLLPDTLLHCLSCVHVLTLHRQLLADALLMDRPTMQSADLICSPVLATFPQLLDQPDLLDALRSAWMDADSSMSRSQRVRDSHVKQEFYRVYMSSVYFLLHCPALPSYRWADPTAEEQRARVIYTTLDSLKHKQQNSETLGGADVYLSPDHEHLAFDISECSFDLLSVAR
;
A
#
# COMPACT_ATOMS: atom_id res chain seq x y z
N MET A 1 -2.68 -11.69 -45.31
CA MET A 1 -2.41 -13.10 -45.03
C MET A 1 -3.12 -13.46 -43.73
N ALA A 2 -4.05 -14.42 -43.76
CA ALA A 2 -4.78 -14.87 -42.57
C ALA A 2 -3.83 -15.55 -41.56
N PRO A 3 -4.04 -15.41 -40.25
CA PRO A 3 -3.20 -16.07 -39.25
C PRO A 3 -3.45 -17.58 -39.33
N LYS A 4 -2.37 -18.37 -39.46
CA LYS A 4 -2.43 -19.84 -39.46
C LYS A 4 -3.04 -20.31 -38.13
N ARG A 5 -4.16 -21.04 -38.20
CA ARG A 5 -4.77 -21.72 -37.05
C ARG A 5 -3.70 -22.56 -36.33
N LYS A 6 -3.48 -22.29 -35.04
CA LYS A 6 -2.63 -23.12 -34.18
C LYS A 6 -3.24 -24.52 -34.09
N GLY A 7 -2.42 -25.55 -34.20
CA GLY A 7 -2.88 -26.94 -34.10
C GLY A 7 -3.33 -27.29 -32.68
N PRO A 8 -4.36 -28.14 -32.51
CA PRO A 8 -4.95 -28.49 -31.20
C PRO A 8 -3.92 -28.91 -30.13
N LEU A 9 -2.85 -29.60 -30.54
CA LEU A 9 -1.78 -30.09 -29.67
C LEU A 9 -0.94 -28.98 -28.98
N GLN A 10 -0.84 -27.79 -29.58
CA GLN A 10 -0.07 -26.67 -29.00
C GLN A 10 -0.87 -25.84 -27.99
N LEU A 11 -2.21 -25.91 -28.04
CA LEU A 11 -3.06 -25.35 -26.99
C LEU A 11 -2.98 -26.22 -25.73
N ILE A 12 -3.17 -27.54 -25.90
CA ILE A 12 -3.17 -28.53 -24.81
C ILE A 12 -1.86 -28.52 -24.00
N HIS A 13 -0.70 -28.40 -24.65
CA HIS A 13 0.58 -28.35 -23.94
C HIS A 13 0.74 -27.14 -23.02
N LYS A 14 0.22 -25.97 -23.42
CA LYS A 14 0.33 -24.74 -22.63
C LYS A 14 -0.64 -24.75 -21.44
N ASP A 15 -1.78 -25.41 -21.61
CA ASP A 15 -2.78 -25.57 -20.55
C ASP A 15 -2.29 -26.58 -19.50
N VAL A 16 -1.65 -27.67 -19.92
CA VAL A 16 -1.00 -28.66 -19.03
C VAL A 16 0.14 -28.05 -18.20
N ASP A 17 0.96 -27.17 -18.77
CA ASP A 17 2.04 -26.49 -18.03
C ASP A 17 1.50 -25.42 -17.06
N THR A 18 0.36 -24.79 -17.38
CA THR A 18 -0.34 -23.86 -16.48
C THR A 18 -0.94 -24.61 -15.28
N ILE A 19 -1.52 -25.79 -15.52
CA ILE A 19 -2.07 -26.67 -14.47
C ILE A 19 -0.97 -27.18 -13.53
N LYS A 20 0.18 -27.62 -14.07
CA LYS A 20 1.33 -28.07 -13.24
C LYS A 20 1.86 -26.99 -12.31
N LYS A 21 1.81 -25.71 -12.71
CA LYS A 21 2.23 -24.58 -11.87
C LYS A 21 1.29 -24.30 -10.70
N LYS A 22 -0.02 -24.56 -10.87
CA LYS A 22 -1.01 -24.42 -9.80
C LYS A 22 -0.91 -25.55 -8.77
N VAL A 23 -0.68 -26.78 -9.22
CA VAL A 23 -0.46 -27.94 -8.32
C VAL A 23 0.74 -27.74 -7.36
N TYR A 24 1.80 -27.07 -7.82
CA TYR A 24 2.96 -26.72 -6.97
C TYR A 24 2.65 -25.67 -5.87
N LEU A 25 1.63 -24.83 -6.04
CA LEU A 25 1.20 -23.87 -5.01
C LEU A 25 0.38 -24.57 -3.91
N ASP A 26 -0.39 -25.60 -4.27
CA ASP A 26 -1.17 -26.40 -3.32
C ASP A 26 -0.28 -27.29 -2.42
N GLU A 27 0.83 -27.80 -2.94
CA GLU A 27 1.82 -28.56 -2.16
C GLU A 27 2.51 -27.67 -1.08
N PHE A 28 2.77 -26.40 -1.40
CA PHE A 28 3.32 -25.40 -0.47
C PHE A 28 2.29 -24.95 0.59
N ALA A 29 1.01 -24.86 0.22
CA ALA A 29 -0.07 -24.57 1.15
C ALA A 29 -0.23 -25.66 2.24
N PHE A 30 0.03 -26.92 1.87
CA PHE A 30 0.00 -28.05 2.81
C PHE A 30 1.15 -27.97 3.83
N GLU A 31 2.36 -27.64 3.39
CA GLU A 31 3.51 -27.45 4.27
C GLU A 31 3.31 -26.24 5.19
N PHE A 32 2.76 -25.13 4.69
CA PHE A 32 2.44 -23.94 5.49
C PHE A 32 1.36 -24.22 6.55
N ALA A 33 0.28 -24.92 6.18
CA ALA A 33 -0.75 -25.32 7.13
C ALA A 33 -0.18 -26.21 8.25
N SER A 34 0.82 -27.05 7.97
CA SER A 34 1.42 -27.92 8.98
C SER A 34 2.13 -27.17 10.12
N VAL A 35 2.63 -25.94 9.87
CA VAL A 35 3.43 -25.16 10.82
C VAL A 35 2.59 -24.24 11.71
N LEU A 36 1.37 -23.85 11.31
CA LEU A 36 0.51 -22.95 12.09
C LEU A 36 -0.07 -23.63 13.34
N GLU A 37 0.21 -23.10 14.53
CA GLU A 37 -0.39 -23.59 15.78
C GLU A 37 -1.45 -22.63 16.32
N LYS A 38 -2.42 -23.18 17.08
CA LYS A 38 -3.44 -22.36 17.76
C LYS A 38 -2.83 -21.32 18.72
N ALA A 39 -1.65 -21.60 19.25
CA ALA A 39 -0.93 -20.71 20.16
C ALA A 39 -0.44 -19.42 19.47
N ASP A 40 -0.32 -19.44 18.14
CA ASP A 40 0.12 -18.29 17.35
C ASP A 40 -1.03 -17.31 17.05
N GLU A 41 -2.29 -17.69 17.36
CA GLU A 41 -3.45 -16.83 17.15
C GLU A 41 -3.61 -15.76 18.25
N PRO A 42 -3.70 -14.47 17.87
CA PRO A 42 -3.83 -13.37 18.84
C PRO A 42 -5.26 -13.23 19.38
N ALA A 43 -6.24 -13.90 18.78
CA ALA A 43 -7.61 -14.01 19.28
C ALA A 43 -8.05 -15.47 19.41
N PRO A 44 -8.97 -15.79 20.35
CA PRO A 44 -9.51 -17.12 20.47
C PRO A 44 -10.34 -17.47 19.22
N VAL A 45 -9.81 -18.36 18.39
CA VAL A 45 -10.52 -18.94 17.25
C VAL A 45 -11.23 -20.21 17.72
N GLY A 46 -12.56 -20.18 17.70
CA GLY A 46 -13.39 -21.36 18.00
C GLY A 46 -13.14 -22.48 16.99
N ASN A 47 -13.08 -23.72 17.46
CA ASN A 47 -12.85 -24.92 16.63
C ASN A 47 -11.63 -24.81 15.70
N TYR A 48 -10.56 -24.13 16.12
CA TYR A 48 -9.35 -23.92 15.32
C TYR A 48 -8.82 -25.20 14.67
N ASP A 49 -8.60 -26.26 15.45
CA ASP A 49 -8.02 -27.51 14.95
C ASP A 49 -8.94 -28.20 13.93
N GLN A 50 -10.25 -28.16 14.17
CA GLN A 50 -11.23 -28.69 13.23
C GLN A 50 -11.20 -27.90 11.91
N ARG A 51 -11.14 -26.56 11.98
CA ARG A 51 -11.11 -25.69 10.81
C ARG A 51 -9.83 -25.84 10.00
N LYS A 52 -8.69 -25.91 10.70
CA LYS A 52 -7.40 -26.25 10.09
C LYS A 52 -7.50 -27.57 9.33
N GLN A 53 -8.10 -28.59 9.95
CA GLN A 53 -8.31 -29.88 9.30
C GLN A 53 -9.26 -29.80 8.10
N GLU A 54 -10.35 -29.03 8.19
CA GLU A 54 -11.30 -28.81 7.09
C GLU A 54 -10.62 -28.16 5.88
N GLU A 55 -9.81 -27.11 6.08
CA GLU A 55 -9.07 -26.48 4.97
C GLU A 55 -7.99 -27.38 4.39
N VAL A 56 -7.25 -28.11 5.24
CA VAL A 56 -6.31 -29.14 4.77
C VAL A 56 -7.05 -30.20 3.94
N THR A 57 -8.25 -30.60 4.35
CA THR A 57 -9.06 -31.58 3.62
C THR A 57 -9.59 -31.00 2.30
N LYS A 58 -9.98 -29.72 2.26
CA LYS A 58 -10.37 -29.03 1.03
C LYS A 58 -9.20 -28.95 0.04
N LEU A 59 -8.01 -28.57 0.51
CA LEU A 59 -6.80 -28.56 -0.31
C LEU A 59 -6.46 -29.96 -0.84
N GLN A 60 -6.58 -30.99 0.00
CA GLN A 60 -6.43 -32.39 -0.44
C GLN A 60 -7.46 -32.80 -1.49
N ASN A 61 -8.72 -32.37 -1.34
CA ASN A 61 -9.77 -32.65 -2.31
C ASN A 61 -9.54 -31.92 -3.64
N ILE A 62 -9.08 -30.67 -3.60
CA ILE A 62 -8.70 -29.89 -4.78
C ILE A 62 -7.51 -30.56 -5.49
N LEU A 63 -6.47 -30.94 -4.74
CA LEU A 63 -5.33 -31.69 -5.27
C LEU A 63 -5.77 -33.00 -5.91
N LYS A 64 -6.63 -33.77 -5.25
CA LYS A 64 -7.16 -35.03 -5.77
C LYS A 64 -8.01 -34.83 -7.03
N LEU A 65 -8.82 -33.77 -7.07
CA LEU A 65 -9.60 -33.41 -8.26
C LEU A 65 -8.67 -33.00 -9.40
N LEU A 66 -7.63 -32.23 -9.13
CA LEU A 66 -6.59 -31.85 -10.10
C LEU A 66 -5.83 -33.08 -10.62
N GLU A 67 -5.47 -34.03 -9.75
CA GLU A 67 -4.83 -35.30 -10.14
C GLU A 67 -5.76 -36.15 -11.02
N THR A 68 -7.04 -36.21 -10.67
CA THR A 68 -8.06 -36.95 -11.44
C THR A 68 -8.25 -36.33 -12.81
N LEU A 69 -8.42 -35.01 -12.88
CA LEU A 69 -8.50 -34.26 -14.14
C LEU A 69 -7.21 -34.41 -14.97
N PHE A 70 -6.04 -34.44 -14.32
CA PHE A 70 -4.77 -34.67 -15.00
C PHE A 70 -4.68 -36.08 -15.61
N LEU A 71 -5.20 -37.10 -14.93
CA LEU A 71 -5.28 -38.48 -15.42
C LEU A 71 -6.27 -38.62 -16.58
N GLU A 72 -7.43 -37.98 -16.51
CA GLU A 72 -8.46 -37.99 -17.57
C GLU A 72 -8.02 -37.24 -18.84
N LEU A 73 -7.28 -36.14 -18.68
CA LEU A 73 -6.76 -35.33 -19.78
C LEU A 73 -5.43 -35.85 -20.35
N SER A 74 -4.82 -36.85 -19.72
CA SER A 74 -3.62 -37.50 -20.24
C SER A 74 -3.99 -38.46 -21.39
N PRO A 75 -3.37 -38.36 -22.58
CA PRO A 75 -3.73 -39.23 -23.70
C PRO A 75 -3.41 -40.70 -23.36
N PRO A 76 -4.20 -41.68 -23.85
CA PRO A 76 -3.94 -43.08 -23.60
C PRO A 76 -2.58 -43.46 -24.16
N GLY A 77 -1.66 -43.83 -23.26
CA GLY A 77 -0.37 -44.42 -23.64
C GLY A 77 -0.58 -45.71 -24.42
N PRO A 78 0.35 -46.08 -25.32
CA PRO A 78 0.17 -47.18 -26.26
C PRO A 78 -0.03 -48.50 -25.52
N SER A 79 -1.13 -49.15 -25.86
CA SER A 79 -1.48 -50.50 -25.44
C SER A 79 -0.30 -51.44 -25.71
N SER A 80 0.21 -52.10 -24.67
CA SER A 80 0.98 -53.32 -24.85
C SER A 80 -0.02 -54.44 -25.14
N THR A 81 -0.13 -54.79 -26.42
CA THR A 81 -0.77 -56.02 -26.87
C THR A 81 0.11 -57.19 -26.46
N THR A 82 -0.35 -58.00 -25.51
CA THR A 82 -0.04 -59.44 -25.47
C THR A 82 -1.35 -60.18 -25.33
N GLU A 83 -1.64 -60.97 -26.36
CA GLU A 83 -2.79 -61.84 -26.52
C GLU A 83 -2.91 -62.86 -25.38
N SER A 84 -4.14 -63.15 -24.93
CA SER A 84 -4.66 -64.48 -24.62
C SER A 84 -6.17 -64.39 -24.35
N ALA A 85 -6.95 -65.21 -25.06
CA ALA A 85 -8.41 -65.23 -25.09
C ALA A 85 -9.03 -66.12 -23.96
N PRO A 86 -10.35 -66.42 -23.94
CA PRO A 86 -11.31 -65.91 -22.96
C PRO A 86 -11.85 -66.98 -21.98
N SER A 87 -12.50 -66.55 -20.90
CA SER A 87 -13.47 -67.40 -20.17
C SER A 87 -14.58 -66.54 -19.54
N ALA A 88 -15.80 -66.99 -19.79
CA ALA A 88 -17.08 -66.39 -19.45
C ALA A 88 -17.50 -66.61 -17.97
N GLN A 89 -18.70 -66.09 -17.65
CA GLN A 89 -19.54 -66.28 -16.44
C GLN A 89 -19.18 -65.36 -15.27
N GLU A 90 -20.08 -64.72 -14.53
CA GLU A 90 -21.56 -64.72 -14.33
C GLU A 90 -21.90 -63.31 -13.78
N GLU A 91 -22.92 -62.60 -14.27
CA GLU A 91 -24.30 -62.48 -13.72
C GLU A 91 -24.45 -62.12 -12.23
N GLU A 92 -25.61 -61.50 -11.97
CA GLU A 92 -26.20 -60.95 -10.74
C GLU A 92 -25.95 -59.43 -10.58
N ALA A 93 -26.86 -58.55 -11.02
CA ALA A 93 -28.24 -58.33 -10.51
C ALA A 93 -28.19 -58.08 -9.00
N ASP A 94 -28.84 -57.12 -8.37
CA ASP A 94 -30.07 -56.36 -8.57
C ASP A 94 -30.03 -55.44 -7.30
N ASP A 95 -30.73 -54.34 -7.10
CA ASP A 95 -32.00 -53.88 -7.60
C ASP A 95 -32.17 -52.43 -7.11
N SER A 96 -32.90 -51.68 -7.93
CA SER A 96 -33.75 -50.51 -7.68
C SER A 96 -33.82 -49.90 -6.27
N ASN A 97 -33.88 -48.57 -6.16
CA ASN A 97 -35.12 -47.84 -6.44
C ASN A 97 -34.85 -46.40 -6.91
N GLU A 98 -35.07 -46.16 -8.21
CA GLU A 98 -36.18 -45.36 -8.78
C GLU A 98 -37.13 -44.68 -7.76
N ILE A 99 -37.70 -43.49 -7.91
CA ILE A 99 -38.07 -42.56 -9.00
C ILE A 99 -38.63 -41.32 -8.21
N SER A 100 -38.54 -40.06 -8.60
CA SER A 100 -39.25 -39.32 -9.67
C SER A 100 -38.84 -37.84 -9.50
N ASP A 101 -38.29 -37.18 -10.50
CA ASP A 101 -38.99 -36.34 -11.51
C ASP A 101 -39.29 -34.93 -10.93
N GLU A 102 -39.03 -33.79 -11.58
CA GLU A 102 -39.03 -33.44 -13.02
C GLU A 102 -38.37 -32.04 -13.19
N ASP A 103 -37.63 -31.87 -14.29
CA ASP A 103 -37.54 -30.73 -15.25
C ASP A 103 -37.11 -29.32 -14.76
N ASP A 104 -36.37 -28.47 -15.49
CA ASP A 104 -36.15 -28.34 -16.94
C ASP A 104 -34.93 -27.40 -17.22
N ASP A 105 -34.17 -27.75 -18.27
CA ASP A 105 -33.48 -26.97 -19.32
C ASP A 105 -32.56 -25.72 -19.11
N GLU A 106 -31.35 -25.88 -19.70
CA GLU A 106 -30.55 -25.00 -20.61
C GLU A 106 -30.42 -23.48 -20.28
N ASP A 107 -29.24 -22.87 -20.19
CA ASP A 107 -28.26 -22.68 -21.28
C ASP A 107 -26.87 -22.25 -20.77
N THR A 108 -25.85 -22.71 -21.48
CA THR A 108 -24.42 -22.39 -21.30
C THR A 108 -23.96 -21.25 -22.22
N GLU A 109 -23.22 -20.27 -21.68
CA GLU A 109 -22.31 -19.42 -22.48
C GLU A 109 -20.87 -19.52 -21.96
N ASP A 110 -19.97 -19.81 -22.91
CA ASP A 110 -18.52 -20.05 -22.79
C ASP A 110 -17.71 -18.82 -22.36
N VAL A 111 -16.78 -19.01 -21.40
CA VAL A 111 -15.64 -18.10 -21.15
C VAL A 111 -14.33 -18.90 -21.15
N SER A 112 -13.45 -18.59 -22.10
CA SER A 112 -12.16 -19.26 -22.31
C SER A 112 -11.10 -18.92 -21.24
N PRO A 113 -10.29 -19.88 -20.75
CA PRO A 113 -9.18 -19.60 -19.83
C PRO A 113 -7.85 -19.28 -20.56
N SER A 114 -7.08 -18.44 -19.89
CA SER A 114 -5.81 -17.83 -20.30
C SER A 114 -4.60 -18.76 -20.08
N GLN A 115 -3.57 -18.59 -20.92
CA GLN A 115 -2.42 -19.50 -21.03
C GLN A 115 -1.08 -18.89 -20.52
N SER A 116 -0.32 -19.57 -19.66
CA SER A 116 1.08 -19.25 -19.28
C SER A 116 1.90 -20.53 -18.98
N ASP A 117 2.97 -20.93 -19.69
CA ASP A 117 4.34 -20.48 -19.40
C ASP A 117 5.38 -21.16 -20.35
N LEU A 118 6.12 -20.37 -21.14
CA LEU A 118 7.38 -20.80 -21.79
C LEU A 118 8.43 -19.72 -21.46
N ARG A 119 9.53 -20.09 -20.79
CA ARG A 119 10.57 -19.12 -20.37
C ARG A 119 11.74 -19.08 -21.35
N CYS A 120 12.02 -17.90 -21.87
CA CYS A 120 13.17 -17.61 -22.74
C CYS A 120 14.39 -17.19 -21.90
N TYR A 121 15.58 -17.60 -22.32
CA TYR A 121 16.85 -17.40 -21.63
C TYR A 121 17.84 -16.73 -22.58
N THR A 122 18.55 -15.73 -22.09
CA THR A 122 19.61 -15.05 -22.84
C THR A 122 20.96 -15.64 -22.50
N VAL A 123 21.76 -15.91 -23.52
CA VAL A 123 23.11 -16.45 -23.39
C VAL A 123 24.07 -15.37 -22.89
N LEU A 124 24.79 -15.68 -21.82
CA LEU A 124 25.69 -14.76 -21.12
C LEU A 124 27.10 -14.74 -21.69
N SER A 125 27.53 -15.80 -22.37
CA SER A 125 28.87 -15.96 -22.96
C SER A 125 28.84 -17.06 -24.01
N ASP A 126 29.74 -16.99 -24.99
CA ASP A 126 29.76 -17.91 -26.12
C ASP A 126 30.10 -19.35 -25.66
N PHE A 127 29.36 -20.33 -26.17
CA PHE A 127 29.53 -21.76 -25.90
C PHE A 127 29.65 -22.51 -27.23
N ASN A 128 30.78 -23.17 -27.48
CA ASN A 128 30.95 -24.05 -28.64
C ASN A 128 30.71 -25.50 -28.18
N GLY A 129 29.71 -26.15 -28.76
CA GLY A 129 29.41 -27.56 -28.48
C GLY A 129 30.53 -28.45 -29.00
N GLU A 130 31.02 -29.37 -28.18
CA GLU A 130 32.15 -30.25 -28.50
C GLU A 130 31.68 -31.68 -28.83
N GLN A 131 30.44 -32.04 -28.47
CA GLN A 131 29.87 -33.37 -28.70
C GLN A 131 28.62 -33.35 -29.60
N GLU A 132 28.31 -34.51 -30.20
CA GLU A 132 27.13 -34.70 -31.04
C GLU A 132 25.85 -34.61 -30.17
N GLY A 133 25.11 -33.51 -30.29
CA GLY A 133 23.91 -33.21 -29.49
C GLY A 133 23.97 -31.86 -28.74
N ASP A 134 25.13 -31.20 -28.72
CA ASP A 134 25.31 -29.88 -28.11
C ASP A 134 24.80 -28.75 -29.00
N LEU A 135 24.17 -27.73 -28.41
CA LEU A 135 23.81 -26.51 -29.15
C LEU A 135 24.91 -25.47 -29.00
N SER A 136 25.66 -25.23 -30.09
CA SER A 136 26.66 -24.16 -30.12
C SER A 136 25.99 -22.78 -30.19
N VAL A 137 26.37 -21.86 -29.30
CA VAL A 137 25.84 -20.50 -29.20
C VAL A 137 26.98 -19.50 -29.21
N LYS A 138 27.10 -18.69 -30.26
CA LYS A 138 28.30 -17.86 -30.52
C LYS A 138 28.09 -16.35 -30.31
N VAL A 139 26.93 -15.95 -29.78
CA VAL A 139 26.58 -14.54 -29.58
C VAL A 139 26.03 -14.31 -28.18
N LYS A 140 26.81 -13.64 -27.32
CA LYS A 140 26.35 -13.08 -26.05
C LYS A 140 25.14 -12.17 -26.28
N GLY A 141 24.00 -12.51 -25.68
CA GLY A 141 22.72 -11.83 -25.91
C GLY A 141 21.70 -12.64 -26.73
N GLU A 142 22.10 -13.78 -27.32
CA GLU A 142 21.18 -14.65 -28.07
C GLU A 142 20.14 -15.29 -27.14
N VAL A 143 18.88 -15.30 -27.58
CA VAL A 143 17.75 -15.81 -26.80
C VAL A 143 17.43 -17.23 -27.21
N LEU A 144 17.52 -18.13 -26.24
CA LEU A 144 17.18 -19.54 -26.36
C LEU A 144 15.88 -19.84 -25.61
N THR A 145 15.04 -20.68 -26.20
CA THR A 145 13.88 -21.22 -25.51
C THR A 145 14.27 -22.52 -24.84
N ILE A 146 14.17 -22.58 -23.50
CA ILE A 146 14.51 -23.80 -22.76
C ILE A 146 13.30 -24.72 -22.76
N ILE A 147 13.44 -25.85 -23.44
CA ILE A 147 12.42 -26.87 -23.59
C ILE A 147 12.38 -27.77 -22.36
N ARG A 148 13.55 -28.12 -21.80
CA ARG A 148 13.64 -29.00 -20.62
C ARG A 148 14.82 -28.65 -19.73
N LYS A 149 14.60 -28.60 -18.42
CA LYS A 149 15.65 -28.43 -17.41
C LYS A 149 15.84 -29.75 -16.68
N THR A 150 17.07 -30.25 -16.63
CA THR A 150 17.47 -31.41 -15.84
C THR A 150 18.30 -30.96 -14.64
N ALA A 151 18.30 -31.77 -13.58
CA ALA A 151 18.97 -31.46 -12.31
C ALA A 151 20.50 -31.47 -12.41
N ASP A 152 21.06 -32.12 -13.43
CA ASP A 152 22.49 -32.16 -13.74
C ASP A 152 23.05 -30.86 -14.34
N GLY A 153 22.19 -29.87 -14.60
CA GLY A 153 22.59 -28.54 -15.08
C GLY A 153 22.72 -28.40 -16.60
N TRP A 154 22.41 -29.44 -17.38
CA TRP A 154 22.48 -29.43 -18.85
C TRP A 154 21.08 -29.32 -19.47
N TRP A 155 20.71 -28.13 -19.92
CA TRP A 155 19.34 -27.85 -20.32
C TRP A 155 19.13 -27.99 -21.82
N LEU A 156 18.04 -28.66 -22.22
CA LEU A 156 17.68 -28.78 -23.62
C LEU A 156 17.07 -27.46 -24.10
N ALA A 157 17.76 -26.82 -25.04
CA ALA A 157 17.46 -25.49 -25.55
C ALA A 157 17.15 -25.54 -27.05
N GLN A 158 16.33 -24.60 -27.53
CA GLN A 158 16.09 -24.35 -28.94
C GLN A 158 16.43 -22.91 -29.27
N ASN A 159 17.23 -22.69 -30.31
CA ASN A 159 17.52 -21.34 -30.80
C ASN A 159 16.40 -20.80 -31.70
N ALA A 160 16.46 -19.50 -32.02
CA ALA A 160 15.48 -18.84 -32.89
C ALA A 160 15.44 -19.45 -34.32
N GLY A 161 16.52 -20.09 -34.76
CA GLY A 161 16.59 -20.83 -36.03
C GLY A 161 15.96 -22.23 -35.99
N GLY A 162 15.42 -22.64 -34.85
CA GLY A 162 14.71 -23.92 -34.68
C GLY A 162 15.61 -25.13 -34.38
N SER A 163 16.93 -24.95 -34.27
CA SER A 163 17.87 -26.03 -33.93
C SER A 163 17.85 -26.31 -32.42
N ARG A 164 17.90 -27.59 -32.04
CA ARG A 164 17.79 -28.07 -30.65
C ARG A 164 19.06 -28.78 -30.21
N GLY A 165 19.46 -28.56 -28.97
CA GLY A 165 20.59 -29.25 -28.34
C GLY A 165 20.74 -28.82 -26.87
N VAL A 166 21.64 -29.47 -26.14
CA VAL A 166 21.85 -29.18 -24.71
C VAL A 166 22.84 -28.03 -24.50
N VAL A 167 22.59 -27.21 -23.48
CA VAL A 167 23.42 -26.04 -23.09
C VAL A 167 23.50 -25.96 -21.55
N PRO A 168 24.68 -25.72 -20.97
CA PRO A 168 24.83 -25.65 -19.52
C PRO A 168 24.17 -24.40 -18.92
N LYS A 169 23.42 -24.57 -17.82
CA LYS A 169 22.68 -23.51 -17.11
C LYS A 169 23.54 -22.30 -16.75
N THR A 170 24.80 -22.51 -16.41
CA THR A 170 25.72 -21.46 -15.93
C THR A 170 25.99 -20.37 -16.96
N PHE A 171 25.70 -20.64 -18.24
CA PHE A 171 25.88 -19.71 -19.35
C PHE A 171 24.57 -18.99 -19.75
N LEU A 172 23.49 -19.18 -18.99
CA LEU A 172 22.14 -18.70 -19.34
C LEU A 172 21.56 -17.82 -18.22
N LYS A 173 21.00 -16.68 -18.61
CA LYS A 173 20.26 -15.79 -17.71
C LYS A 173 18.82 -15.67 -18.18
N VAL A 174 17.85 -15.73 -17.27
CA VAL A 174 16.43 -15.58 -17.62
C VAL A 174 16.22 -14.22 -18.31
N SER A 175 15.61 -14.23 -19.50
CA SER A 175 15.29 -13.01 -20.24
C SER A 175 13.86 -12.59 -19.91
N SER A 176 13.72 -11.56 -19.09
CA SER A 176 12.43 -10.99 -18.68
C SER A 176 11.85 -10.09 -19.79
N ILE A 177 11.49 -10.67 -20.95
CA ILE A 177 10.99 -9.89 -22.10
C ILE A 177 9.58 -10.31 -22.57
N PHE A 178 9.01 -11.40 -22.07
CA PHE A 178 7.66 -11.84 -22.51
C PHE A 178 6.46 -11.16 -21.82
N GLN A 179 6.66 -9.97 -21.24
CA GLN A 179 5.59 -9.19 -20.58
C GLN A 179 5.21 -7.88 -21.30
N ILE A 180 5.65 -7.62 -22.54
CA ILE A 180 5.56 -6.26 -23.13
C ILE A 180 4.55 -6.07 -24.29
N VAL A 181 3.87 -7.09 -24.86
CA VAL A 181 3.18 -6.91 -26.18
C VAL A 181 1.66 -7.13 -26.23
N PHE A 182 0.92 -7.21 -25.11
CA PHE A 182 -0.53 -6.94 -25.13
C PHE A 182 -0.87 -5.78 -24.18
N SER A 183 -0.61 -4.60 -24.72
CA SER A 183 -1.12 -3.24 -24.44
C SER A 183 -1.03 -2.67 -23.01
N SER A 184 0.13 -2.05 -22.74
CA SER A 184 0.38 -0.82 -21.93
C SER A 184 -0.39 -0.69 -20.60
N ALA A 185 0.08 -1.28 -19.47
CA ALA A 185 1.18 -0.90 -18.54
C ALA A 185 0.66 -0.11 -17.31
N PRO A 186 1.12 -0.31 -16.04
CA PRO A 186 2.23 -1.10 -15.48
C PRO A 186 1.80 -2.22 -14.47
N SER A 187 2.77 -3.00 -13.96
CA SER A 187 2.66 -4.22 -13.12
C SER A 187 2.39 -4.00 -11.62
N PRO A 188 1.98 -5.05 -10.87
CA PRO A 188 2.87 -5.58 -9.82
C PRO A 188 2.86 -7.11 -9.67
N ASP A 189 4.01 -7.66 -9.27
CA ASP A 189 4.11 -8.79 -8.34
C ASP A 189 5.16 -8.41 -7.28
N SER A 190 4.79 -8.56 -6.01
CA SER A 190 5.68 -8.61 -4.83
C SER A 190 5.91 -10.08 -4.47
N THR A 191 7.07 -10.51 -3.96
CA THR A 191 7.49 -10.45 -2.55
C THR A 191 8.92 -11.06 -2.43
N PRO A 192 9.52 -11.22 -1.24
CA PRO A 192 10.12 -10.20 -0.40
C PRO A 192 11.65 -10.39 -0.39
N HIS A 193 12.38 -9.65 -1.20
CA HIS A 193 13.83 -9.53 -1.08
C HIS A 193 14.27 -8.13 -1.48
N SER A 194 14.68 -7.36 -0.47
CA SER A 194 15.55 -6.18 -0.54
C SER A 194 15.30 -5.24 -1.72
N ASN A 195 14.49 -4.20 -1.46
CA ASN A 195 14.16 -3.06 -2.33
C ASN A 195 15.38 -2.16 -2.68
N TRP A 196 16.49 -2.76 -3.09
CA TRP A 196 17.71 -2.09 -3.51
C TRP A 196 17.78 -1.94 -5.04
N SER A 197 17.09 -2.79 -5.80
CA SER A 197 17.08 -2.74 -7.26
C SER A 197 16.20 -1.62 -7.82
N THR A 198 15.09 -1.27 -7.15
CA THR A 198 14.20 -0.16 -7.55
C THR A 198 14.87 1.19 -7.31
N VAL A 199 15.52 1.36 -6.15
CA VAL A 199 16.37 2.53 -5.85
C VAL A 199 17.49 2.67 -6.89
N ARG A 200 18.16 1.57 -7.26
CA ARG A 200 19.23 1.61 -8.29
C ARG A 200 18.72 1.90 -9.70
N LYS A 201 17.51 1.46 -10.05
CA LYS A 201 16.91 1.72 -11.37
C LYS A 201 16.42 3.16 -11.49
N ALA A 202 15.84 3.71 -10.41
CA ALA A 202 15.47 5.12 -10.30
C ALA A 202 16.68 6.08 -10.34
N LEU A 203 17.89 5.59 -10.05
CA LEU A 203 19.15 6.33 -10.19
C LEU A 203 19.76 6.26 -11.61
N SER A 204 19.12 5.57 -12.56
CA SER A 204 19.71 5.25 -13.89
C SER A 204 18.99 5.85 -15.10
N GLU A 205 17.82 6.46 -14.92
CA GLU A 205 17.20 7.32 -15.94
C GLU A 205 17.68 8.75 -15.73
N ILE A 206 18.02 9.46 -16.82
CA ILE A 206 18.48 10.87 -16.76
C ILE A 206 17.28 11.70 -16.27
N ASP A 207 17.22 11.92 -14.97
CA ASP A 207 16.11 12.53 -14.26
C ASP A 207 16.13 14.05 -14.56
N ALA A 208 14.98 14.72 -14.61
CA ALA A 208 14.91 16.18 -14.76
C ALA A 208 15.79 16.91 -13.71
N THR A 209 16.01 16.27 -12.57
CA THR A 209 16.94 16.69 -11.53
C THR A 209 18.42 16.62 -11.92
N ASP A 210 18.85 15.70 -12.79
CA ASP A 210 20.21 15.66 -13.33
C ASP A 210 20.49 16.84 -14.25
N VAL A 211 19.49 17.23 -15.05
CA VAL A 211 19.56 18.44 -15.89
C VAL A 211 19.64 19.70 -15.02
N LEU A 212 18.82 19.79 -13.96
CA LEU A 212 18.88 20.91 -13.01
C LEU A 212 20.21 20.97 -12.26
N SER A 213 20.77 19.81 -11.89
CA SER A 213 22.09 19.70 -11.27
C SER A 213 23.19 20.18 -12.23
N ALA A 214 23.16 19.72 -13.48
CA ALA A 214 24.11 20.11 -14.51
C ALA A 214 24.03 21.61 -14.86
N MET A 215 22.85 22.21 -14.74
CA MET A 215 22.63 23.65 -14.91
C MET A 215 23.03 24.48 -13.67
N GLY A 216 23.45 23.84 -12.57
CA GLY A 216 23.75 24.52 -11.30
C GLY A 216 22.52 25.12 -10.62
N ALA A 217 21.32 24.69 -11.01
CA ALA A 217 20.05 25.19 -10.51
C ALA A 217 19.63 24.54 -9.19
N ILE A 218 20.24 23.42 -8.78
CA ILE A 218 20.00 22.78 -7.49
C ILE A 218 21.31 22.50 -6.73
N PRO A 219 21.33 22.63 -5.39
CA PRO A 219 22.50 22.28 -4.58
C PRO A 219 22.92 20.81 -4.75
N SER A 220 24.22 20.53 -4.64
CA SER A 220 24.79 19.19 -4.86
C SER A 220 24.24 18.09 -3.93
N GLY A 221 23.74 18.48 -2.76
CA GLY A 221 23.12 17.57 -1.81
C GLY A 221 21.67 17.22 -2.12
N PHE A 222 21.05 17.83 -3.13
CA PHE A 222 19.65 17.60 -3.46
C PHE A 222 19.49 16.32 -4.29
N ARG A 223 18.36 15.66 -4.10
CA ARG A 223 17.97 14.44 -4.84
C ARG A 223 16.48 14.50 -5.18
N PRO A 224 15.99 13.71 -6.15
CA PRO A 224 14.57 13.38 -6.21
C PRO A 224 14.06 12.89 -4.85
N SER A 225 12.87 13.32 -4.46
CA SER A 225 12.28 12.94 -3.16
C SER A 225 12.01 11.43 -3.10
N THR A 226 12.61 10.74 -2.14
CA THR A 226 12.50 9.27 -2.02
C THR A 226 11.15 8.88 -1.45
N LEU A 227 10.72 9.51 -0.37
CA LEU A 227 9.42 9.24 0.26
C LEU A 227 8.26 9.70 -0.63
N ASN A 228 8.44 10.76 -1.42
CA ASN A 228 7.40 11.16 -2.39
C ASN A 228 7.26 10.12 -3.51
N LYS A 229 8.37 9.56 -4.01
CA LYS A 229 8.31 8.44 -4.98
C LYS A 229 7.56 7.26 -4.41
N LEU A 230 7.84 6.84 -3.17
CA LEU A 230 7.08 5.77 -2.49
C LEU A 230 5.60 6.11 -2.36
N LEU A 231 5.26 7.35 -1.96
CA LEU A 231 3.88 7.84 -1.88
C LEU A 231 3.13 7.77 -3.22
N THR A 232 3.82 7.98 -4.35
CA THR A 232 3.18 8.02 -5.68
C THR A 232 3.25 6.70 -6.46
N GLU A 233 4.32 5.91 -6.29
CA GLU A 233 4.62 4.73 -7.12
C GLU A 233 4.23 3.41 -6.45
N GLU A 234 4.33 3.29 -5.12
CA GLU A 234 4.08 2.01 -4.43
C GLU A 234 2.61 1.79 -4.06
N GLY A 235 1.73 2.75 -4.34
CA GLY A 235 0.30 2.61 -4.00
C GLY A 235 0.03 2.45 -2.50
N ASP A 236 1.04 2.68 -1.65
CA ASP A 236 0.96 2.62 -0.17
C ASP A 236 0.21 3.88 0.31
N SER A 237 -1.06 3.93 -0.07
CA SER A 237 -2.00 4.98 0.30
C SER A 237 -2.05 5.03 1.83
N ARG A 238 -2.14 6.25 2.37
CA ARG A 238 -2.20 6.44 3.84
C ARG A 238 -3.39 5.68 4.44
N SER A 239 -4.40 5.41 3.63
CA SER A 239 -5.57 4.60 3.94
C SER A 239 -5.23 3.16 4.35
N HIS A 240 -4.19 2.56 3.79
CA HIS A 240 -3.83 1.16 3.99
C HIS A 240 -3.48 0.83 5.45
N TYR A 241 -2.77 1.73 6.14
CA TYR A 241 -2.41 1.57 7.55
C TYR A 241 -3.56 1.83 8.54
N LEU A 242 -4.72 2.29 8.06
CA LEU A 242 -5.92 2.43 8.88
C LEU A 242 -6.72 1.12 8.98
N GLN A 243 -6.53 0.25 7.98
CA GLN A 243 -7.28 -0.99 7.82
C GLN A 243 -6.78 -2.06 8.78
N PRO A 244 -7.64 -3.03 9.15
CA PRO A 244 -7.24 -4.08 10.07
C PRO A 244 -6.26 -5.03 9.38
N GLU A 245 -5.31 -5.53 10.15
CA GLU A 245 -4.37 -6.56 9.72
C GLU A 245 -4.92 -7.93 10.12
N LEU A 246 -4.89 -8.89 9.21
CA LEU A 246 -5.23 -10.28 9.45
C LEU A 246 -4.10 -10.98 10.23
N SER A 247 -4.46 -12.01 11.00
CA SER A 247 -3.48 -12.90 11.63
C SER A 247 -2.77 -13.76 10.58
N GLU A 248 -1.71 -14.46 10.97
CA GLU A 248 -0.94 -15.32 10.06
C GLU A 248 -1.80 -16.44 9.43
N SER A 249 -2.80 -16.95 10.15
CA SER A 249 -3.77 -17.90 9.58
C SER A 249 -4.88 -17.26 8.75
N GLN A 250 -4.99 -15.94 8.79
CA GLN A 250 -6.09 -15.15 8.22
C GLN A 250 -7.49 -15.48 8.80
N LEU A 251 -7.56 -16.22 9.91
CA LEU A 251 -8.83 -16.58 10.56
C LEU A 251 -9.30 -15.56 11.60
N SER A 252 -8.43 -14.62 11.98
CA SER A 252 -8.73 -13.56 12.93
C SER A 252 -8.01 -12.27 12.55
N PHE A 253 -8.33 -11.17 13.23
CA PHE A 253 -7.56 -9.93 13.08
C PHE A 253 -6.40 -9.93 14.07
N LYS A 254 -5.25 -9.49 13.60
CA LYS A 254 -4.05 -9.29 14.41
C LYS A 254 -4.15 -8.06 15.30
N ASP A 255 -4.77 -6.98 14.81
CA ASP A 255 -4.70 -5.65 15.42
C ASP A 255 -6.07 -5.04 15.81
N LEU A 256 -7.18 -5.77 15.61
CA LEU A 256 -8.55 -5.32 15.88
C LEU A 256 -9.29 -6.26 16.82
N PHE A 257 -9.64 -5.75 18.02
CA PHE A 257 -10.34 -6.53 19.02
C PHE A 257 -11.35 -5.69 19.80
N LEU A 258 -12.40 -6.34 20.30
CA LEU A 258 -13.36 -5.75 21.22
C LEU A 258 -13.13 -6.24 22.66
N ASP A 259 -13.47 -5.37 23.60
CA ASP A 259 -13.64 -5.69 25.01
C ASP A 259 -15.04 -6.30 25.21
N PRO A 260 -15.15 -7.54 25.72
CA PRO A 260 -16.44 -8.25 25.79
C PRO A 260 -17.49 -7.56 26.65
N ASP A 261 -17.06 -6.85 27.70
CA ASP A 261 -17.97 -6.23 28.67
C ASP A 261 -18.51 -4.89 28.16
N SER A 262 -17.64 -4.08 27.55
CA SER A 262 -18.01 -2.73 27.10
C SER A 262 -18.40 -2.66 25.62
N GLY A 263 -18.07 -3.67 24.81
CA GLY A 263 -18.25 -3.63 23.36
C GLY A 263 -17.40 -2.58 22.66
N ARG A 264 -16.39 -2.02 23.35
CA ARG A 264 -15.46 -1.03 22.80
C ARG A 264 -14.23 -1.70 22.22
N VAL A 265 -13.54 -1.01 21.30
CA VAL A 265 -12.21 -1.43 20.86
C VAL A 265 -11.30 -1.59 22.08
N ARG A 266 -10.66 -2.74 22.17
CA ARG A 266 -9.76 -3.07 23.27
C ARG A 266 -8.44 -2.29 23.11
N PRO A 267 -8.01 -1.53 24.14
CA PRO A 267 -6.72 -0.85 24.14
C PRO A 267 -5.55 -1.80 23.88
N ARG A 268 -4.64 -1.38 22.99
CA ARG A 268 -3.39 -2.08 22.66
C ARG A 268 -2.17 -1.29 23.07
N GLN A 269 -1.28 -1.97 23.78
CA GLN A 269 0.07 -1.47 24.05
C GLN A 269 0.99 -1.89 22.91
N VAL A 270 1.80 -0.95 22.45
CA VAL A 270 2.80 -1.15 21.40
C VAL A 270 4.16 -0.74 21.95
N LYS A 271 5.24 -1.27 21.39
CA LYS A 271 6.60 -0.94 21.83
C LYS A 271 6.90 0.56 21.77
N VAL A 272 6.49 1.23 20.70
CA VAL A 272 6.70 2.67 20.52
C VAL A 272 5.37 3.39 20.36
N ASN A 273 5.10 4.31 21.27
CA ASN A 273 3.97 5.23 21.20
C ASN A 273 4.42 6.63 21.63
N VAL A 274 4.90 7.42 20.67
CA VAL A 274 5.53 8.72 20.93
C VAL A 274 4.72 9.85 20.30
N CYS A 275 4.57 10.95 21.04
CA CYS A 275 4.04 12.21 20.52
C CYS A 275 5.17 13.20 20.35
N PHE A 276 5.14 13.99 19.28
CA PHE A 276 6.19 14.96 19.01
C PHE A 276 5.65 16.16 18.23
N THR A 277 6.45 17.22 18.23
CA THR A 277 6.22 18.44 17.48
C THR A 277 7.38 18.70 16.54
N LEU A 278 7.07 18.79 15.26
CA LEU A 278 7.93 19.40 14.27
C LEU A 278 7.95 20.91 14.53
N TRP A 279 9.05 21.46 15.05
CA TRP A 279 9.08 22.84 15.53
C TRP A 279 9.52 23.83 14.43
N SER A 280 10.70 23.59 13.84
CA SER A 280 11.24 24.42 12.78
C SER A 280 12.42 23.77 12.07
N CYS A 281 12.64 24.12 10.80
CA CYS A 281 13.90 23.86 10.11
C CYS A 281 14.68 25.17 9.93
N LYS A 282 16.00 25.14 10.04
CA LYS A 282 16.88 26.31 9.89
C LYS A 282 17.98 26.03 8.87
N GLN A 283 18.36 27.08 8.13
CA GLN A 283 19.42 27.03 7.12
C GLN A 283 19.16 26.00 6.00
N ILE A 284 17.89 25.70 5.70
CA ILE A 284 17.59 24.77 4.62
C ILE A 284 17.92 25.44 3.28
N PRO A 285 18.75 24.83 2.41
CA PRO A 285 19.04 25.40 1.11
C PRO A 285 17.77 25.48 0.26
N THR A 286 17.76 26.40 -0.70
CA THR A 286 16.66 26.56 -1.65
C THR A 286 17.13 26.20 -3.04
N PRO A 287 16.25 25.65 -3.91
CA PRO A 287 16.51 25.59 -5.33
C PRO A 287 16.90 26.98 -5.89
N GLY A 288 17.76 26.98 -6.89
CA GLY A 288 18.32 28.15 -7.57
C GLY A 288 17.42 28.70 -8.69
N VAL A 289 18.04 29.47 -9.59
CA VAL A 289 17.34 30.19 -10.66
C VAL A 289 16.70 29.21 -11.67
N GLY A 290 15.50 29.54 -12.15
CA GLY A 290 14.78 28.73 -13.15
C GLY A 290 13.74 27.77 -12.56
N VAL A 291 13.64 27.72 -11.23
CA VAL A 291 12.69 26.89 -10.49
C VAL A 291 11.82 27.78 -9.60
N GLN A 292 10.49 27.61 -9.68
CA GLN A 292 9.54 28.24 -8.78
C GLN A 292 9.08 27.23 -7.73
N VAL A 293 9.33 27.55 -6.45
CA VAL A 293 8.90 26.72 -5.32
C VAL A 293 7.41 26.90 -5.06
N LEU A 294 6.65 25.81 -5.15
CA LEU A 294 5.22 25.76 -4.89
C LEU A 294 4.91 25.39 -3.42
N SER A 295 5.66 24.43 -2.87
CA SER A 295 5.47 23.95 -1.49
C SER A 295 6.81 23.64 -0.83
N ARG A 296 6.88 23.86 0.48
CA ARG A 296 7.94 23.38 1.37
C ARG A 296 7.28 22.47 2.39
N HIS A 297 7.83 21.29 2.62
CA HIS A 297 7.17 20.29 3.45
C HIS A 297 8.19 19.33 4.06
N VAL A 298 7.74 18.52 5.00
CA VAL A 298 8.50 17.41 5.55
C VAL A 298 7.65 16.15 5.40
N HIS A 299 8.19 15.15 4.71
CA HIS A 299 7.67 13.79 4.76
C HIS A 299 8.30 13.06 5.93
N LEU A 300 7.51 12.29 6.66
CA LEU A 300 8.00 11.49 7.77
C LEU A 300 7.35 10.11 7.80
N CYS A 301 8.13 9.13 8.26
CA CYS A 301 7.71 7.74 8.43
C CYS A 301 8.50 7.06 9.55
N ALA A 302 7.98 5.95 10.07
CA ALA A 302 8.77 5.01 10.84
C ALA A 302 9.78 4.32 9.92
N PHE A 303 11.03 4.26 10.35
CA PHE A 303 12.14 3.74 9.57
C PHE A 303 13.11 2.99 10.48
N ASP A 304 13.61 1.84 10.04
CA ASP A 304 14.53 1.00 10.81
C ASP A 304 16.00 1.10 10.39
N GLY A 305 16.33 2.07 9.51
CA GLY A 305 17.65 2.18 8.91
C GLY A 305 17.74 1.58 7.51
N ASN A 306 16.80 0.73 7.11
CA ASN A 306 16.81 0.05 5.81
C ASN A 306 15.49 0.13 5.04
N GLN A 307 14.34 0.11 5.72
CA GLN A 307 13.01 0.13 5.10
C GLN A 307 12.02 1.02 5.87
N VAL A 308 11.03 1.52 5.12
CA VAL A 308 9.88 2.22 5.68
C VAL A 308 8.94 1.20 6.34
N LEU A 309 8.47 1.51 7.55
CA LEU A 309 7.67 0.62 8.39
C LEU A 309 6.24 1.13 8.66
N SER A 310 5.94 2.40 8.33
CA SER A 310 4.63 3.00 8.54
C SER A 310 4.17 3.74 7.29
N ASN A 311 2.92 4.20 7.29
CA ASN A 311 2.47 5.22 6.34
C ASN A 311 3.38 6.45 6.36
N ILE A 312 3.44 7.15 5.23
CA ILE A 312 4.18 8.40 5.09
C ILE A 312 3.25 9.58 5.35
N HIS A 313 3.53 10.34 6.39
CA HIS A 313 2.80 11.56 6.74
C HIS A 313 3.53 12.80 6.22
N THR A 314 2.77 13.77 5.72
CA THR A 314 3.32 15.02 5.15
C THR A 314 2.87 16.21 5.98
N VAL A 315 3.82 17.02 6.45
CA VAL A 315 3.54 18.30 7.12
C VAL A 315 4.06 19.44 6.26
N ARG A 316 3.16 20.33 5.83
CA ARG A 316 3.53 21.52 5.05
C ARG A 316 4.09 22.60 5.97
N ALA A 317 5.23 23.16 5.55
CA ALA A 317 5.88 24.24 6.23
C ALA A 317 5.32 25.60 5.80
N THR A 318 5.35 26.53 6.75
CA THR A 318 5.22 27.97 6.48
C THR A 318 6.61 28.61 6.48
N TYR A 319 6.77 29.73 5.78
CA TYR A 319 8.03 30.45 5.75
C TYR A 319 7.79 31.96 5.61
N SER A 320 8.77 32.75 6.05
CA SER A 320 8.77 34.20 5.81
C SER A 320 9.65 34.52 4.60
N PRO A 321 9.21 35.34 3.64
CA PRO A 321 10.07 35.82 2.56
C PRO A 321 11.33 36.55 3.04
N LYS A 322 11.30 37.12 4.26
CA LYS A 322 12.46 37.75 4.90
C LYS A 322 13.52 36.75 5.34
N ASN A 323 13.14 35.50 5.55
CA ASN A 323 14.02 34.42 5.99
C ASN A 323 13.61 33.09 5.32
N PRO A 324 13.87 32.94 4.01
CA PRO A 324 13.36 31.81 3.21
C PRO A 324 14.01 30.47 3.55
N LYS A 325 15.17 30.48 4.24
CA LYS A 325 15.88 29.29 4.72
C LYS A 325 15.37 28.78 6.07
N THR A 326 14.37 29.45 6.66
CA THR A 326 13.77 29.06 7.94
C THR A 326 12.33 28.67 7.72
N TRP A 327 12.01 27.43 8.06
CA TRP A 327 10.69 26.84 7.90
C TRP A 327 10.07 26.67 9.28
N THR A 328 8.81 27.01 9.41
CA THR A 328 8.05 26.93 10.66
C THR A 328 6.78 26.12 10.46
N PHE A 329 6.35 25.44 11.51
CA PHE A 329 5.17 24.59 11.50
C PHE A 329 4.17 25.05 12.55
N SER A 330 2.93 24.59 12.45
CA SER A 330 1.84 24.99 13.34
C SER A 330 1.68 26.53 13.47
N PRO A 331 1.45 27.24 12.35
CA PRO A 331 1.26 28.69 12.37
C PRO A 331 0.08 29.06 13.27
N ARG A 332 0.18 30.21 13.95
CA ARG A 332 -0.95 30.74 14.72
C ARG A 332 -2.01 31.25 13.74
N MET A 333 -3.24 30.76 13.88
CA MET A 333 -4.38 31.16 13.05
C MET A 333 -5.63 31.23 13.91
N THR A 334 -6.62 32.02 13.46
CA THR A 334 -7.98 32.03 14.00
C THR A 334 -8.77 30.84 13.42
N GLY A 335 -9.28 29.96 14.28
CA GLY A 335 -10.05 28.78 13.87
C GLY A 335 -9.26 27.47 13.97
N ILE A 336 -9.79 26.41 13.35
CA ILE A 336 -9.16 25.08 13.32
C ILE A 336 -7.97 25.13 12.37
N LEU A 337 -6.80 24.76 12.86
CA LEU A 337 -5.60 24.65 12.02
C LEU A 337 -5.76 23.45 11.07
N PRO A 338 -5.57 23.63 9.75
CA PRO A 338 -5.61 22.52 8.80
C PRO A 338 -4.66 21.38 9.17
N THR A 339 -5.12 20.14 9.01
CA THR A 339 -4.36 18.90 9.25
C THR A 339 -2.97 18.94 8.62
N LEU A 340 -2.88 19.45 7.39
CA LEU A 340 -1.65 19.53 6.62
C LEU A 340 -0.60 20.49 7.21
N LEU A 341 -1.02 21.47 8.02
CA LEU A 341 -0.14 22.46 8.67
C LEU A 341 0.18 22.10 10.13
N HIS A 342 -0.43 21.04 10.67
CA HIS A 342 -0.19 20.58 12.03
C HIS A 342 1.18 19.89 12.14
N GLY A 343 2.11 20.53 12.85
CA GLY A 343 3.39 19.92 13.23
C GLY A 343 3.30 19.00 14.45
N ASP A 344 2.13 18.88 15.08
CA ASP A 344 1.89 18.02 16.25
C ASP A 344 1.42 16.63 15.81
N CYS A 345 2.31 15.64 15.93
CA CYS A 345 2.15 14.30 15.40
C CYS A 345 2.30 13.24 16.50
N PHE A 346 1.84 12.02 16.19
CA PHE A 346 2.13 10.81 16.96
C PHE A 346 2.67 9.72 16.04
N LEU A 347 3.53 8.86 16.58
CA LEU A 347 3.91 7.59 15.96
C LEU A 347 3.57 6.45 16.90
N ARG A 348 2.79 5.49 16.40
CA ARG A 348 2.65 4.14 16.95
C ARG A 348 3.41 3.17 16.08
N SER A 349 4.16 2.25 16.69
CA SER A 349 4.76 1.12 16.00
C SER A 349 5.04 -0.01 16.99
N ASP A 350 4.73 -1.24 16.58
CA ASP A 350 5.07 -2.45 17.33
C ASP A 350 6.32 -3.18 16.79
N SER A 351 7.07 -2.54 15.89
CA SER A 351 8.32 -3.09 15.35
C SER A 351 9.33 -3.37 16.45
N SER A 352 9.96 -4.56 16.40
CA SER A 352 11.03 -4.97 17.31
C SER A 352 12.42 -4.45 16.90
N SER A 353 12.54 -3.70 15.81
CA SER A 353 13.85 -3.26 15.33
C SER A 353 14.56 -2.36 16.37
N PRO A 354 15.82 -2.65 16.74
CA PRO A 354 16.58 -1.81 17.65
C PRO A 354 16.96 -0.45 17.02
N ASP A 355 16.90 -0.36 15.69
CA ASP A 355 17.19 0.84 14.92
C ASP A 355 15.93 1.61 14.52
N LEU A 356 14.78 1.27 15.14
CA LEU A 356 13.53 1.99 14.92
C LEU A 356 13.68 3.48 15.29
N GLY A 357 13.34 4.32 14.32
CA GLY A 357 13.29 5.76 14.48
C GLY A 357 12.31 6.41 13.52
N ILE A 358 12.28 7.74 13.57
CA ILE A 358 11.50 8.57 12.65
C ILE A 358 12.45 9.15 11.62
N LEU A 359 12.22 8.82 10.36
CA LEU A 359 12.89 9.45 9.23
C LEU A 359 12.13 10.71 8.83
N PHE A 360 12.85 11.80 8.61
CA PHE A 360 12.32 13.07 8.13
C PHE A 360 13.01 13.42 6.81
N GLU A 361 12.26 13.55 5.73
CA GLU A 361 12.73 14.07 4.45
C GLU A 361 12.19 15.48 4.24
N LEU A 362 13.09 16.45 4.10
CA LEU A 362 12.72 17.85 3.90
C LEU A 362 12.52 18.08 2.39
N GLY A 363 11.28 18.21 1.97
CA GLY A 363 10.89 18.27 0.57
C GLY A 363 10.54 19.67 0.07
N VAL A 364 10.79 19.91 -1.22
CA VAL A 364 10.32 21.06 -1.98
C VAL A 364 9.63 20.59 -3.25
N THR A 365 8.36 20.95 -3.40
CA THR A 365 7.62 20.80 -4.66
C THR A 365 7.83 22.06 -5.47
N PHE A 366 8.11 21.90 -6.76
CA PHE A 366 8.43 23.01 -7.63
C PHE A 366 7.83 22.86 -9.02
N ILE A 367 7.82 23.98 -9.75
CA ILE A 367 7.57 24.03 -11.19
C ILE A 367 8.78 24.66 -11.89
N ARG A 368 9.21 24.07 -12.99
CA ARG A 368 10.31 24.59 -13.80
C ARG A 368 9.80 25.71 -14.69
N ASN A 369 10.38 26.90 -14.59
CA ASN A 369 9.90 28.09 -15.33
C ASN A 369 10.01 27.92 -16.85
N SER A 370 10.98 27.13 -17.33
CA SER A 370 11.23 26.96 -18.77
C SER A 370 10.32 25.92 -19.44
N THR A 371 9.85 24.91 -18.70
CA THR A 371 9.05 23.80 -19.27
C THR A 371 7.63 23.73 -18.72
N GLY A 372 7.35 24.37 -17.57
CA GLY A 372 6.10 24.19 -16.84
C GLY A 372 5.97 22.83 -16.14
N GLU A 373 7.03 22.01 -16.16
CA GLU A 373 7.05 20.68 -15.54
C GLU A 373 7.12 20.80 -14.02
N ARG A 374 6.33 19.97 -13.32
CA ARG A 374 6.33 19.88 -11.86
C ARG A 374 7.26 18.76 -11.40
N GLY A 375 7.88 18.94 -10.25
CA GLY A 375 8.70 17.90 -9.61
C GLY A 375 8.85 18.10 -8.11
N ASP A 376 9.41 17.08 -7.46
CA ASP A 376 9.66 17.05 -6.01
C ASP A 376 11.13 16.74 -5.72
N LEU A 377 11.74 17.61 -4.91
CA LEU A 377 13.14 17.52 -4.51
C LEU A 377 13.26 17.31 -3.01
N SER A 378 14.11 16.37 -2.63
CA SER A 378 14.69 16.26 -1.31
C SER A 378 15.77 17.33 -1.12
N CYS A 379 15.58 18.21 -0.15
CA CYS A 379 16.57 19.18 0.31
C CYS A 379 17.54 18.57 1.34
N GLY A 380 17.33 17.31 1.69
CA GLY A 380 18.06 16.58 2.71
C GLY A 380 17.14 15.86 3.68
N TRP A 381 17.72 15.02 4.51
CA TRP A 381 17.00 14.16 5.44
C TRP A 381 17.61 14.22 6.86
N ALA A 382 16.80 13.91 7.86
CA ALA A 382 17.22 13.78 9.25
C ALA A 382 16.59 12.52 9.85
N PHE A 383 17.23 11.94 10.85
CA PHE A 383 16.75 10.73 11.50
C PHE A 383 16.77 10.88 13.02
N LEU A 384 15.66 10.52 13.66
CA LEU A 384 15.52 10.47 15.12
C LEU A 384 15.37 9.02 15.56
N LYS A 385 16.44 8.44 16.12
CA LYS A 385 16.36 7.13 16.75
C LYS A 385 15.56 7.23 18.06
N LEU A 386 14.56 6.36 18.25
CA LEU A 386 13.62 6.46 19.38
C LEU A 386 14.02 5.58 20.58
N MET A 387 14.79 4.53 20.33
CA MET A 387 15.25 3.59 21.36
C MET A 387 16.49 4.05 22.12
N ASP A 388 17.00 5.26 21.83
CA ASP A 388 18.18 5.81 22.51
C ASP A 388 17.77 6.58 23.77
N ASP A 389 18.33 6.21 24.93
CA ASP A 389 18.05 6.71 26.29
C ASP A 389 18.40 8.20 26.54
N SER A 390 18.38 9.04 25.52
CA SER A 390 18.91 10.40 25.62
C SER A 390 18.08 11.35 26.49
N GLY A 391 16.87 10.97 26.92
CA GLY A 391 16.03 11.72 27.88
C GLY A 391 15.67 13.15 27.44
N ASN A 392 16.11 13.59 26.27
CA ASN A 392 15.98 14.94 25.79
C ASN A 392 14.56 15.16 25.29
N LEU A 393 13.92 16.24 25.73
CA LEU A 393 12.61 16.63 25.19
C LEU A 393 12.74 17.40 23.88
N THR A 394 13.91 17.96 23.56
CA THR A 394 14.14 18.74 22.33
C THR A 394 15.40 18.25 21.63
N TYR A 395 15.26 17.94 20.35
CA TYR A 395 16.32 17.43 19.48
C TYR A 395 16.61 18.47 18.40
N GLU A 396 17.89 18.81 18.25
CA GLU A 396 18.41 19.55 17.09
C GLU A 396 19.14 18.56 16.18
N LEU A 397 18.42 18.02 15.19
CA LEU A 397 18.96 17.03 14.27
C LEU A 397 19.69 17.73 13.12
N PRO A 398 20.94 17.34 12.80
CA PRO A 398 21.57 17.78 11.57
C PRO A 398 20.81 17.22 10.37
N VAL A 399 20.64 18.04 9.34
CA VAL A 399 20.11 17.57 8.06
C VAL A 399 21.28 17.11 7.21
N ASN A 400 21.16 15.91 6.63
CA ASN A 400 22.12 15.26 5.75
C ASN A 400 21.69 15.42 4.29
N GLY A 401 22.64 15.51 3.37
CA GLY A 401 22.35 15.57 1.93
C GLY A 401 22.09 14.16 1.38
N GLY A 402 21.69 14.07 0.12
CA GLY A 402 21.45 12.79 -0.54
C GLY A 402 20.16 12.13 -0.07
N THR A 403 20.13 10.81 -0.15
CA THR A 403 19.04 9.96 0.37
C THR A 403 19.44 9.32 1.69
N PRO A 404 18.49 8.78 2.49
CA PRO A 404 18.80 8.03 3.72
C PRO A 404 19.75 6.84 3.53
N TYR A 405 19.86 6.36 2.28
CA TYR A 405 20.71 5.23 1.89
C TYR A 405 22.10 5.66 1.42
N GLU A 406 22.33 6.96 1.21
CA GLU A 406 23.62 7.54 0.84
C GLU A 406 24.37 8.00 2.10
N LYS A 407 25.66 7.67 2.19
CA LYS A 407 26.53 8.13 3.28
C LYS A 407 27.38 9.33 2.84
N ASP A 408 27.65 10.23 3.77
CA ASP A 408 28.60 11.34 3.65
C ASP A 408 28.32 12.37 2.54
N VAL A 409 27.05 12.57 2.17
CA VAL A 409 26.65 13.59 1.20
C VAL A 409 26.42 14.93 1.89
N ALA A 410 27.22 15.94 1.52
CA ALA A 410 27.08 17.29 2.06
C ALA A 410 25.83 18.00 1.53
N VAL A 411 25.08 18.66 2.42
CA VAL A 411 23.88 19.44 2.06
C VAL A 411 24.23 20.73 1.29
N GLU A 412 25.41 21.30 1.51
CA GLU A 412 25.95 22.44 0.74
C GLU A 412 27.23 22.06 -0.01
N ALA A 413 27.45 22.66 -1.18
CA ALA A 413 28.74 22.66 -1.87
C ALA A 413 29.77 23.33 -0.95
N SER A 414 30.70 22.54 -0.44
CA SER A 414 31.66 22.97 0.58
C SER A 414 32.42 24.22 0.17
N VAL A 415 32.33 25.29 0.97
CA VAL A 415 33.36 26.33 0.98
C VAL A 415 34.65 25.69 1.50
N ASN A 416 35.62 25.51 0.60
CA ASN A 416 37.03 25.14 0.77
C ASN A 416 37.42 24.43 2.09
N LYS A 417 37.57 23.11 2.03
CA LYS A 417 38.27 22.26 3.03
C LYS A 417 39.79 22.54 3.05
N GLY A 418 40.20 23.79 3.26
CA GLY A 418 41.58 24.23 2.97
C GLY A 418 42.25 25.13 4.01
N SER A 419 41.81 25.20 5.27
CA SER A 419 42.62 25.80 6.34
C SER A 419 42.24 25.30 7.73
N PRO A 420 43.21 25.17 8.66
CA PRO A 420 42.92 24.81 10.04
C PRO A 420 42.23 25.99 10.72
N THR A 421 40.92 25.88 10.94
CA THR A 421 40.10 26.95 11.51
C THR A 421 40.05 26.86 13.05
N GLY A 422 40.19 28.00 13.72
CA GLY A 422 40.10 28.08 15.18
C GLY A 422 38.69 27.77 15.72
N VAL A 423 38.59 27.40 16.99
CA VAL A 423 37.34 26.95 17.68
C VAL A 423 36.16 27.91 17.47
N PHE A 424 36.40 29.22 17.45
CA PHE A 424 35.38 30.23 17.19
C PHE A 424 34.81 30.18 15.76
N GLN A 425 35.66 29.92 14.77
CA GLN A 425 35.25 29.78 13.38
C GLN A 425 34.53 28.44 13.14
N GLN A 426 34.94 27.37 13.84
CA GLN A 426 34.23 26.09 13.86
C GLN A 426 32.83 26.22 14.50
N MET A 427 32.69 27.00 15.57
CA MET A 427 31.41 27.33 16.20
C MET A 427 30.51 28.21 15.29
N LEU A 428 31.11 29.11 14.52
CA LEU A 428 30.38 29.92 13.53
C LEU A 428 29.91 29.07 12.34
N GLN A 429 30.71 28.07 11.93
CA GLN A 429 30.37 27.10 10.89
C GLN A 429 29.24 26.15 11.33
N SER A 430 29.23 25.67 12.58
CA SER A 430 28.16 24.79 13.09
C SER A 430 26.79 25.50 13.20
N ARG A 431 26.77 26.83 13.32
CA ARG A 431 25.56 27.67 13.25
C ARG A 431 24.98 27.81 11.84
N ARG A 432 25.79 27.56 10.81
CA ARG A 432 25.39 27.65 9.40
C ARG A 432 24.89 26.33 8.83
N GLN A 433 25.04 25.23 9.57
CA GLN A 433 24.58 23.93 9.12
C GLN A 433 23.04 23.85 9.11
N PRO A 434 22.47 23.22 8.07
CA PRO A 434 21.04 22.87 8.01
C PRO A 434 20.64 21.99 9.19
N LYS A 435 19.56 22.35 9.89
CA LYS A 435 19.08 21.65 11.08
C LYS A 435 17.56 21.54 11.12
N LEU A 436 17.08 20.42 11.65
CA LEU A 436 15.69 20.17 11.98
C LEU A 436 15.52 20.16 13.51
N ILE A 437 14.53 20.89 14.02
CA ILE A 437 14.24 20.97 15.46
C ILE A 437 12.93 20.23 15.75
N ILE A 438 13.00 19.25 16.63
CA ILE A 438 11.88 18.39 17.03
C ILE A 438 11.74 18.43 18.54
N LYS A 439 10.49 18.41 19.04
CA LYS A 439 10.22 18.32 20.47
C LYS A 439 9.38 17.09 20.76
N LEU A 440 9.90 16.16 21.56
CA LEU A 440 9.09 15.06 22.09
C LEU A 440 8.12 15.61 23.14
N LYS A 441 6.91 15.05 23.17
CA LYS A 441 5.81 15.43 24.04
C LYS A 441 5.33 14.22 24.83
N SER A 442 5.09 14.41 26.13
CA SER A 442 4.27 13.47 26.89
C SER A 442 2.81 13.68 26.52
N ALA A 443 2.14 12.63 26.01
CA ALA A 443 0.70 12.68 25.82
C ALA A 443 -0.03 12.76 27.17
N ASP A 444 -1.13 13.51 27.23
CA ASP A 444 -2.03 13.47 28.39
C ASP A 444 -2.74 12.11 28.50
N SER A 445 -3.40 11.87 29.63
CA SER A 445 -4.07 10.59 29.89
C SER A 445 -5.12 10.25 28.83
N ARG A 446 -5.93 11.25 28.42
CA ARG A 446 -7.00 11.08 27.43
C ARG A 446 -6.45 10.69 26.05
N THR A 447 -5.43 11.42 25.61
CA THR A 447 -4.74 11.19 24.33
C THR A 447 -4.08 9.83 24.33
N ARG A 448 -3.42 9.42 25.43
CA ARG A 448 -2.85 8.06 25.55
C ARG A 448 -3.90 6.98 25.40
N THR A 449 -5.05 7.13 26.06
CA THR A 449 -6.17 6.19 25.93
C THR A 449 -6.67 6.13 24.49
N GLN A 450 -6.90 7.26 23.83
CA GLN A 450 -7.35 7.25 22.44
C GLN A 450 -6.32 6.66 21.48
N LEU A 451 -5.04 7.00 21.63
CA LEU A 451 -3.97 6.43 20.82
C LEU A 451 -3.90 4.91 20.97
N SER A 452 -4.14 4.36 22.16
CA SER A 452 -4.15 2.91 22.38
C SER A 452 -5.27 2.16 21.64
N LEU A 453 -6.26 2.87 21.10
CA LEU A 453 -7.36 2.27 20.32
C LEU A 453 -7.06 2.22 18.80
N LEU A 454 -6.01 2.92 18.35
CA LEU A 454 -5.61 2.98 16.94
C LEU A 454 -4.76 1.74 16.55
N PRO A 455 -4.61 1.47 15.24
CA PRO A 455 -3.73 0.40 14.74
C PRO A 455 -2.34 0.41 15.35
N ASP A 456 -1.69 -0.76 15.34
CA ASP A 456 -0.41 -0.96 16.00
C ASP A 456 0.70 -0.12 15.37
N THR A 457 0.63 0.11 14.06
CA THR A 457 1.55 0.99 13.34
C THR A 457 0.79 2.06 12.58
N LEU A 458 0.91 3.31 13.03
CA LEU A 458 0.26 4.46 12.41
C LEU A 458 1.00 5.75 12.78
N LEU A 459 1.19 6.62 11.78
CA LEU A 459 1.80 7.94 11.91
C LEU A 459 0.84 9.02 11.42
N HIS A 460 0.42 9.93 12.29
CA HIS A 460 -0.52 10.98 11.88
C HIS A 460 -0.52 12.21 12.81
N CYS A 461 -1.29 13.25 12.45
CA CYS A 461 -1.59 14.41 13.30
C CYS A 461 -2.37 14.05 14.56
N LEU A 462 -1.98 14.63 15.70
CA LEU A 462 -2.68 14.45 16.98
C LEU A 462 -4.12 14.97 16.95
N SER A 463 -4.38 16.03 16.18
CA SER A 463 -5.70 16.61 16.08
C SER A 463 -6.72 15.70 15.35
N CYS A 464 -6.23 14.63 14.72
CA CYS A 464 -7.00 13.66 13.93
C CYS A 464 -7.40 12.42 14.77
N VAL A 465 -6.78 12.22 15.94
CA VAL A 465 -6.93 11.02 16.78
C VAL A 465 -8.38 10.70 17.11
N HIS A 466 -9.20 11.71 17.40
CA HIS A 466 -10.58 11.48 17.80
C HIS A 466 -11.44 10.88 16.68
N VAL A 467 -11.36 11.44 15.46
CA VAL A 467 -12.13 10.93 14.31
C VAL A 467 -11.60 9.56 13.85
N LEU A 468 -10.28 9.34 13.93
CA LEU A 468 -9.67 8.03 13.65
C LEU A 468 -10.15 6.95 14.63
N THR A 469 -10.28 7.30 15.93
CA THR A 469 -10.78 6.39 16.96
C THR A 469 -12.25 6.02 16.72
N LEU A 470 -13.08 7.00 16.33
CA LEU A 470 -14.50 6.77 16.02
C LEU A 470 -14.64 5.85 14.80
N HIS A 471 -13.89 6.10 13.73
CA HIS A 471 -13.82 5.21 12.58
C HIS A 471 -13.39 3.80 12.98
N ARG A 472 -12.33 3.66 13.79
CA ARG A 472 -11.83 2.37 14.25
C ARG A 472 -12.86 1.60 15.08
N GLN A 473 -13.69 2.29 15.87
CA GLN A 473 -14.82 1.67 16.57
C GLN A 473 -15.92 1.21 15.61
N LEU A 474 -16.31 2.01 14.61
CA LEU A 474 -17.30 1.60 13.60
C LEU A 474 -16.82 0.39 12.79
N LEU A 475 -15.53 0.37 12.46
CA LEU A 475 -14.90 -0.76 11.80
C LEU A 475 -14.96 -2.03 12.67
N ALA A 476 -14.70 -1.90 13.97
CA ALA A 476 -14.80 -3.01 14.92
C ALA A 476 -16.24 -3.54 15.04
N ASP A 477 -17.24 -2.67 15.14
CA ASP A 477 -18.65 -3.06 15.22
C ASP A 477 -19.05 -3.85 13.96
N ALA A 478 -18.76 -3.29 12.78
CA ALA A 478 -19.10 -3.92 11.51
C ALA A 478 -18.41 -5.28 11.33
N LEU A 479 -17.13 -5.39 11.69
CA LEU A 479 -16.34 -6.61 11.44
C LEU A 479 -16.48 -7.68 12.51
N LEU A 480 -16.75 -7.31 13.76
CA LEU A 480 -16.71 -8.24 14.90
C LEU A 480 -18.08 -8.47 15.55
N MET A 481 -19.05 -7.57 15.38
CA MET A 481 -20.37 -7.67 16.01
C MET A 481 -21.49 -7.89 15.01
N ASP A 482 -21.52 -7.10 13.93
CA ASP A 482 -22.66 -7.08 13.01
C ASP A 482 -22.63 -8.25 12.00
N ARG A 483 -21.46 -8.88 11.84
CA ARG A 483 -21.33 -10.06 10.97
C ARG A 483 -21.84 -11.33 11.68
N PRO A 484 -22.60 -12.18 10.97
CA PRO A 484 -23.06 -13.46 11.52
C PRO A 484 -21.88 -14.40 11.82
N THR A 485 -20.82 -14.35 11.01
CA THR A 485 -19.58 -15.10 11.23
C THR A 485 -18.38 -14.24 10.82
N MET A 486 -17.24 -14.40 11.52
CA MET A 486 -15.98 -13.72 11.14
C MET A 486 -15.42 -14.23 9.80
N GLN A 487 -15.95 -15.35 9.29
CA GLN A 487 -15.53 -16.02 8.07
C GLN A 487 -16.33 -15.58 6.84
N SER A 488 -17.41 -14.81 7.03
CA SER A 488 -18.13 -14.21 5.91
C SER A 488 -17.25 -13.15 5.26
N ALA A 489 -17.03 -13.33 3.96
CA ALA A 489 -16.43 -12.38 3.05
C ALA A 489 -17.49 -11.55 2.29
N ASP A 490 -18.72 -11.54 2.79
CA ASP A 490 -19.80 -10.78 2.16
C ASP A 490 -19.50 -9.28 2.24
N LEU A 491 -19.92 -8.56 1.20
CA LEU A 491 -19.82 -7.11 1.16
C LEU A 491 -20.62 -6.49 2.31
N ILE A 492 -19.99 -5.60 3.06
CA ILE A 492 -20.63 -4.89 4.17
C ILE A 492 -21.17 -3.57 3.64
N CYS A 493 -22.49 -3.35 3.76
CA CYS A 493 -23.10 -2.08 3.38
C CYS A 493 -22.77 -0.99 4.43
N SER A 494 -21.70 -0.24 4.19
CA SER A 494 -21.27 0.86 5.05
C SER A 494 -20.53 1.93 4.23
N PRO A 495 -21.21 3.03 3.87
CA PRO A 495 -20.59 4.11 3.11
C PRO A 495 -19.43 4.76 3.86
N VAL A 496 -19.52 4.83 5.20
CA VAL A 496 -18.45 5.37 6.05
C VAL A 496 -17.19 4.51 5.94
N LEU A 497 -17.30 3.18 6.05
CA LEU A 497 -16.12 2.32 6.01
C LEU A 497 -15.51 2.25 4.61
N ALA A 498 -16.35 2.26 3.57
CA ALA A 498 -15.90 2.24 2.18
C ALA A 498 -15.14 3.52 1.78
N THR A 499 -15.55 4.69 2.30
CA THR A 499 -15.04 5.99 1.82
C THR A 499 -14.16 6.76 2.80
N PHE A 500 -14.27 6.54 4.12
CA PHE A 500 -13.47 7.25 5.12
C PHE A 500 -11.95 7.15 4.89
N PRO A 501 -11.39 5.98 4.50
CA PRO A 501 -9.95 5.87 4.29
C PRO A 501 -9.43 6.83 3.20
N GLN A 502 -10.25 7.15 2.20
CA GLN A 502 -9.90 8.11 1.12
C GLN A 502 -9.67 9.53 1.66
N LEU A 503 -10.26 9.88 2.81
CA LEU A 503 -10.07 11.19 3.44
C LEU A 503 -8.62 11.38 3.92
N LEU A 504 -7.87 10.30 4.19
CA LEU A 504 -6.47 10.40 4.60
C LEU A 504 -5.55 10.87 3.45
N ASP A 505 -5.98 10.70 2.20
CA ASP A 505 -5.28 11.21 1.03
C ASP A 505 -5.77 12.60 0.59
N GLN A 506 -6.93 13.04 1.12
CA GLN A 506 -7.52 14.36 0.86
C GLN A 506 -7.65 15.17 2.16
N PRO A 507 -6.56 15.83 2.62
CA PRO A 507 -6.52 16.48 3.94
C PRO A 507 -7.57 17.59 4.09
N ASP A 508 -7.99 18.23 3.01
CA ASP A 508 -9.03 19.26 3.01
C ASP A 508 -10.43 18.70 3.33
N LEU A 509 -10.75 17.49 2.85
CA LEU A 509 -11.98 16.78 3.23
C LEU A 509 -11.89 16.24 4.66
N LEU A 510 -10.73 15.76 5.10
CA LEU A 510 -10.54 15.38 6.49
C LEU A 510 -10.74 16.58 7.44
N ASP A 511 -10.24 17.76 7.05
CA ASP A 511 -10.46 19.01 7.78
C ASP A 511 -11.94 19.43 7.79
N ALA A 512 -12.66 19.24 6.69
CA ALA A 512 -14.11 19.44 6.62
C ALA A 512 -14.87 18.55 7.62
N LEU A 513 -14.58 17.24 7.64
CA LEU A 513 -15.18 16.30 8.60
C LEU A 513 -14.89 16.72 10.04
N ARG A 514 -13.64 17.07 10.34
CA ARG A 514 -13.25 17.50 11.69
C ARG A 514 -13.96 18.76 12.13
N SER A 515 -14.13 19.73 11.24
CA SER A 515 -14.86 20.95 11.55
C SER A 515 -16.34 20.65 11.83
N ALA A 516 -16.98 19.84 10.97
CA ALA A 516 -18.37 19.45 11.15
C ALA A 516 -18.58 18.63 12.43
N TRP A 517 -17.65 17.72 12.74
CA TRP A 517 -17.68 16.93 13.96
C TRP A 517 -17.46 17.78 15.22
N MET A 518 -16.57 18.77 15.17
CA MET A 518 -16.35 19.67 16.31
C MET A 518 -17.62 20.46 16.66
N ASP A 519 -18.33 20.95 15.64
CA ASP A 519 -19.61 21.64 15.81
C ASP A 519 -20.65 20.69 16.42
N ALA A 520 -20.79 19.49 15.87
CA ALA A 520 -21.72 18.47 16.37
C ALA A 520 -21.40 18.04 17.82
N ASP A 521 -20.14 17.73 18.13
CA ASP A 521 -19.71 17.39 19.48
C ASP A 521 -20.00 18.53 20.45
N SER A 522 -19.75 19.78 20.08
CA SER A 522 -20.04 20.93 20.93
C SER A 522 -21.53 21.07 21.25
N SER A 523 -22.41 20.69 20.31
CA SER A 523 -23.87 20.77 20.45
C SER A 523 -24.46 19.62 21.28
N MET A 524 -23.79 18.46 21.37
CA MET A 524 -24.28 17.31 22.14
C MET A 524 -24.30 17.58 23.64
N SER A 525 -25.37 17.16 24.31
CA SER A 525 -25.47 17.20 25.78
C SER A 525 -24.54 16.19 26.45
N ARG A 526 -24.25 16.38 27.74
CA ARG A 526 -23.36 15.48 28.49
C ARG A 526 -23.85 14.02 28.52
N SER A 527 -25.15 13.79 28.65
CA SER A 527 -25.74 12.44 28.68
C SER A 527 -25.71 11.75 27.31
N GLN A 528 -25.66 12.52 26.23
CA GLN A 528 -25.46 12.02 24.87
C GLN A 528 -24.01 11.60 24.64
N ARG A 529 -23.04 12.43 25.05
CA ARG A 529 -21.60 12.14 24.87
C ARG A 529 -21.09 10.93 25.64
N VAL A 530 -21.76 10.53 26.71
CA VAL A 530 -21.39 9.35 27.51
C VAL A 530 -21.90 8.05 26.87
N ARG A 531 -22.93 8.11 26.02
CA ARG A 531 -23.51 6.92 25.38
C ARG A 531 -22.85 6.68 24.02
N ASP A 532 -22.03 5.64 23.92
CA ASP A 532 -21.29 5.34 22.69
C ASP A 532 -22.18 5.13 21.48
N SER A 533 -23.33 4.47 21.65
CA SER A 533 -24.29 4.26 20.56
C SER A 533 -24.76 5.59 19.95
N HIS A 534 -25.00 6.61 20.79
CA HIS A 534 -25.42 7.92 20.32
C HIS A 534 -24.28 8.66 19.63
N VAL A 535 -23.07 8.62 20.18
CA VAL A 535 -21.89 9.23 19.55
C VAL A 535 -21.60 8.62 18.18
N LYS A 536 -21.74 7.29 18.03
CA LYS A 536 -21.58 6.57 16.76
C LYS A 536 -22.64 6.98 15.74
N GLN A 537 -23.92 7.02 16.13
CA GLN A 537 -25.02 7.45 15.27
C GLN A 537 -24.85 8.91 14.82
N GLU A 538 -24.44 9.79 15.74
CA GLU A 538 -24.20 11.19 15.42
C GLU A 538 -22.99 11.35 14.48
N PHE A 539 -21.93 10.56 14.68
CA PHE A 539 -20.77 10.56 13.78
C PHE A 539 -21.15 10.11 12.37
N TYR A 540 -21.94 9.04 12.24
CA TYR A 540 -22.50 8.59 10.96
C TYR A 540 -23.33 9.71 10.30
N ARG A 541 -24.22 10.35 11.06
CA ARG A 541 -25.06 11.46 10.57
C ARG A 541 -24.21 12.62 10.05
N VAL A 542 -23.20 13.03 10.80
CA VAL A 542 -22.26 14.11 10.42
C VAL A 542 -21.49 13.70 9.18
N TYR A 543 -20.95 12.48 9.12
CA TYR A 543 -20.19 11.99 7.98
C TYR A 543 -21.00 12.04 6.68
N MET A 544 -22.19 11.44 6.70
CA MET A 544 -23.08 11.41 5.54
C MET A 544 -23.44 12.83 5.10
N SER A 545 -23.89 13.65 6.04
CA SER A 545 -24.37 15.00 5.73
C SER A 545 -23.27 16.06 5.52
N SER A 546 -22.00 15.66 5.46
CA SER A 546 -20.88 16.56 5.17
C SER A 546 -19.96 15.98 4.09
N VAL A 547 -18.98 15.16 4.49
CA VAL A 547 -17.90 14.71 3.61
C VAL A 547 -18.31 13.64 2.61
N TYR A 548 -19.27 12.77 2.93
CA TYR A 548 -19.80 11.85 1.94
C TYR A 548 -20.39 12.62 0.75
N PHE A 549 -21.23 13.62 1.03
CA PHE A 549 -21.76 14.50 -0.03
C PHE A 549 -20.63 15.19 -0.83
N LEU A 550 -19.58 15.67 -0.16
CA LEU A 550 -18.45 16.32 -0.83
C LEU A 550 -17.65 15.38 -1.74
N LEU A 551 -17.43 14.13 -1.32
CA LEU A 551 -16.69 13.13 -2.10
C LEU A 551 -17.32 12.88 -3.47
N HIS A 552 -18.65 12.96 -3.54
CA HIS A 552 -19.43 12.68 -4.74
C HIS A 552 -20.04 13.95 -5.36
N CYS A 553 -19.52 15.13 -5.00
CA CYS A 553 -19.94 16.40 -5.56
C CYS A 553 -19.20 16.65 -6.90
N PRO A 554 -19.89 16.73 -8.06
CA PRO A 554 -19.25 16.94 -9.35
C PRO A 554 -18.57 18.31 -9.46
N ALA A 555 -19.02 19.28 -8.65
CA ALA A 555 -18.41 20.61 -8.60
C ALA A 555 -17.06 20.62 -7.86
N LEU A 556 -16.71 19.56 -7.10
CA LEU A 556 -15.45 19.47 -6.37
C LEU A 556 -14.32 18.99 -7.31
N PRO A 557 -13.34 19.83 -7.68
CA PRO A 557 -12.25 19.41 -8.56
C PRO A 557 -11.38 18.34 -7.90
N SER A 558 -10.68 17.51 -8.68
CA SER A 558 -9.72 16.52 -8.14
C SER A 558 -8.68 17.16 -7.22
N TYR A 559 -8.35 16.51 -6.10
CA TYR A 559 -7.29 16.97 -5.21
C TYR A 559 -5.93 17.00 -5.94
N ARG A 560 -5.21 18.13 -5.83
CA ARG A 560 -3.89 18.32 -6.44
C ARG A 560 -2.94 18.93 -5.43
N TRP A 561 -1.90 18.17 -5.07
CA TRP A 561 -0.87 18.60 -4.14
C TRP A 561 -0.13 19.84 -4.67
N ALA A 562 0.09 20.81 -3.76
CA ALA A 562 0.90 22.01 -3.99
C ALA A 562 0.45 22.83 -5.21
N ASP A 563 -0.86 22.86 -5.46
CA ASP A 563 -1.49 23.66 -6.51
C ASP A 563 -2.36 24.74 -5.87
N PRO A 564 -1.85 25.97 -5.67
CA PRO A 564 -2.59 27.01 -4.97
C PRO A 564 -3.95 27.32 -5.59
N THR A 565 -4.06 27.25 -6.92
CA THR A 565 -5.31 27.54 -7.63
C THR A 565 -6.33 26.42 -7.41
N ALA A 566 -5.93 25.15 -7.54
CA ALA A 566 -6.83 24.03 -7.28
C ALA A 566 -7.23 23.94 -5.79
N GLU A 567 -6.29 24.19 -4.87
CA GLU A 567 -6.55 24.22 -3.42
C GLU A 567 -7.55 25.33 -3.06
N GLU A 568 -7.40 26.53 -3.64
CA GLU A 568 -8.34 27.64 -3.42
C GLU A 568 -9.74 27.33 -4.00
N GLN A 569 -9.81 26.76 -5.20
CA GLN A 569 -11.08 26.35 -5.81
C GLN A 569 -11.79 25.30 -4.96
N ARG A 570 -11.09 24.24 -4.53
CA ARG A 570 -11.65 23.22 -3.64
C ARG A 570 -12.10 23.79 -2.31
N ALA A 571 -11.31 24.66 -1.68
CA ALA A 571 -11.68 25.30 -0.42
C ALA A 571 -12.98 26.12 -0.54
N ARG A 572 -13.16 26.85 -1.65
CA ARG A 572 -14.40 27.60 -1.92
C ARG A 572 -15.61 26.66 -2.06
N VAL A 573 -15.47 25.60 -2.86
CA VAL A 573 -16.55 24.61 -3.05
C VAL A 573 -16.91 23.94 -1.72
N ILE A 574 -15.91 23.45 -0.97
CA ILE A 574 -16.12 22.82 0.34
C ILE A 574 -16.86 23.77 1.29
N TYR A 575 -16.40 25.01 1.41
CA TYR A 575 -17.02 25.99 2.30
C TYR A 575 -18.47 26.29 1.90
N THR A 576 -18.71 26.65 0.64
CA THR A 576 -20.06 27.02 0.15
C THR A 576 -21.04 25.84 0.27
N THR A 577 -20.60 24.63 -0.06
CA THR A 577 -21.43 23.43 0.08
C THR A 577 -21.77 23.18 1.54
N LEU A 578 -20.78 23.12 2.44
CA LEU A 578 -21.05 22.84 3.86
C LEU A 578 -21.92 23.91 4.53
N ASP A 579 -21.76 25.17 4.17
CA ASP A 579 -22.59 26.28 4.66
C ASP A 579 -24.06 26.12 4.22
N SER A 580 -24.27 25.79 2.93
CA SER A 580 -25.60 25.49 2.39
C SER A 580 -26.26 24.29 3.08
N LEU A 581 -25.48 23.22 3.31
CA LEU A 581 -25.96 22.01 4.00
C LEU A 581 -26.35 22.30 5.46
N LYS A 582 -25.53 23.08 6.18
CA LYS A 582 -25.82 23.49 7.56
C LYS A 582 -27.12 24.30 7.64
N HIS A 583 -27.33 25.26 6.73
CA HIS A 583 -28.55 26.06 6.70
C HIS A 583 -29.81 25.23 6.44
N LYS A 584 -29.75 24.22 5.55
CA LYS A 584 -30.89 23.32 5.30
C LYS A 584 -31.20 22.41 6.49
N GLN A 585 -30.17 21.89 7.18
CA GLN A 585 -30.36 21.05 8.36
C GLN A 585 -31.04 21.78 9.52
N GLN A 586 -30.83 23.08 9.67
CA GLN A 586 -31.52 23.89 10.68
C GLN A 586 -33.01 24.10 10.36
N ASN A 587 -33.39 23.96 9.08
CA ASN A 587 -34.74 24.23 8.60
C ASN A 587 -35.57 22.95 8.35
N SER A 588 -34.97 21.75 8.43
CA SER A 588 -35.66 20.47 8.21
C SER A 588 -35.92 19.72 9.52
N GLU A 589 -37.16 19.27 9.74
CA GLU A 589 -37.56 18.49 10.92
C GLU A 589 -37.26 16.98 10.78
N THR A 590 -36.82 16.52 9.61
CA THR A 590 -36.50 15.11 9.33
C THR A 590 -35.10 14.73 9.81
N LEU A 591 -35.04 13.71 10.67
CA LEU A 591 -33.78 13.10 11.13
C LEU A 591 -33.12 12.34 9.96
N GLY A 592 -31.96 12.82 9.54
CA GLY A 592 -31.07 12.10 8.63
C GLY A 592 -30.96 12.81 7.29
N GLY A 593 -29.75 13.24 6.93
CA GLY A 593 -29.46 14.04 5.74
C GLY A 593 -29.74 13.39 4.39
N ALA A 594 -30.67 12.44 4.28
CA ALA A 594 -31.14 11.85 3.04
C ALA A 594 -31.77 12.89 2.10
N ASP A 595 -32.50 13.87 2.66
CA ASP A 595 -33.15 14.95 1.90
C ASP A 595 -32.15 15.83 1.12
N VAL A 596 -30.88 15.86 1.58
CA VAL A 596 -29.81 16.59 0.88
C VAL A 596 -29.52 15.96 -0.49
N TYR A 597 -29.53 14.63 -0.60
CA TYR A 597 -29.21 13.92 -1.84
C TYR A 597 -30.37 13.93 -2.85
N LEU A 598 -31.58 14.25 -2.40
CA LEU A 598 -32.78 14.34 -3.24
C LEU A 598 -33.10 15.80 -3.62
N SER A 599 -32.29 16.75 -3.16
CA SER A 599 -32.53 18.17 -3.39
C SER A 599 -32.10 18.58 -4.81
N PRO A 600 -32.94 19.27 -5.58
CA PRO A 600 -32.59 19.74 -6.94
C PRO A 600 -31.54 20.86 -6.94
N ASP A 601 -31.22 21.44 -5.79
CA ASP A 601 -30.25 22.54 -5.66
C ASP A 601 -28.80 22.06 -5.74
N HIS A 602 -28.60 20.75 -5.70
CA HIS A 602 -27.31 20.12 -5.46
C HIS A 602 -27.11 18.98 -6.46
N GLU A 603 -26.19 19.17 -7.40
CA GLU A 603 -25.77 18.08 -8.28
C GLU A 603 -24.91 17.08 -7.49
N HIS A 604 -25.11 15.80 -7.76
CA HIS A 604 -24.38 14.69 -7.15
C HIS A 604 -24.06 13.67 -8.25
N LEU A 605 -22.90 13.03 -8.15
CA LEU A 605 -22.54 11.95 -9.05
C LEU A 605 -23.53 10.79 -8.89
N ALA A 606 -23.71 10.03 -9.97
CA ALA A 606 -24.54 8.83 -9.94
C ALA A 606 -23.98 7.85 -8.91
N PHE A 607 -24.89 7.20 -8.19
CA PHE A 607 -24.55 6.24 -7.14
C PHE A 607 -23.73 5.07 -7.71
N ASP A 608 -22.58 4.80 -7.10
CA ASP A 608 -21.77 3.63 -7.38
C ASP A 608 -21.82 2.68 -6.17
N ILE A 609 -22.10 1.41 -6.42
CA ILE A 609 -22.23 0.39 -5.39
C ILE A 609 -20.95 0.21 -4.57
N SER A 610 -19.79 0.48 -5.16
CA SER A 610 -18.49 0.44 -4.48
C SER A 610 -18.35 1.51 -3.39
N GLU A 611 -19.12 2.61 -3.48
CA GLU A 611 -19.12 3.70 -2.49
C GLU A 611 -19.84 3.30 -1.20
N CYS A 612 -20.69 2.28 -1.26
CA CYS A 612 -21.46 1.77 -0.12
C CYS A 612 -21.03 0.37 0.32
N SER A 613 -20.22 -0.32 -0.48
CA SER A 613 -19.82 -1.70 -0.24
C SER A 613 -18.39 -1.75 0.29
N PHE A 614 -18.25 -1.96 1.59
CA PHE A 614 -16.97 -2.24 2.21
C PHE A 614 -16.62 -3.73 1.97
N ASP A 615 -15.60 -3.95 1.15
CA ASP A 615 -15.02 -5.26 0.91
C ASP A 615 -13.80 -5.46 1.82
N LEU A 616 -13.92 -6.37 2.78
CA LEU A 616 -12.82 -6.68 3.69
C LEU A 616 -11.62 -7.28 2.96
N LEU A 617 -11.84 -8.11 1.93
CA LEU A 617 -10.78 -8.90 1.31
C LEU A 617 -9.87 -8.06 0.41
N SER A 618 -10.40 -7.00 -0.20
CA SER A 618 -9.57 -6.05 -0.98
C SER A 618 -8.83 -5.04 -0.11
N VAL A 619 -9.18 -4.93 1.17
CA VAL A 619 -8.78 -3.80 2.01
C VAL A 619 -7.96 -4.23 3.23
N ALA A 620 -8.12 -5.47 3.71
CA ALA A 620 -7.34 -6.01 4.82
C ALA A 620 -5.87 -6.23 4.43
N ARG A 621 -4.99 -6.04 5.42
CA ARG A 621 -3.55 -6.27 5.35
C ARG A 621 -3.21 -7.67 5.85
#